data_AF-A0A8R1DNP5-F1
#
_entry.id   AF-A0A8R1DNP5-F1
#
_cell.length_a   1.000
_cell.length_b   1.000
_cell.length_c   1.000
_cell.angle_alpha   90.00
_cell.angle_beta   90.00
_cell.angle_gamma   90.00
#
_symmetry.space_group_name_H-M   'P 1'
#
loop_
_entity.id
_entity.type
_entity.pdbx_description
1 polymer ?
#
loop_
_entity_poly.entity_id
_entity_poly.type
_entity_poly.pdbx_seq_one_letter_code
_entity_poly.pdbx_strand_id
1 'polypeptide(L)'
;MSSAKEPRTTASNNLTVSLSQNQAKSAKEPRKKKILFKCALTNTISDVLTNREGWAQTQGDDWQFFWVTREWMNNCYDRHKFSENQLICHFRNDFELTRKDFLIKNYKKARKAKEKSGVDIAAEFNFIPSSYVLPVGLNLYCPFVKKAIVHLTNVAIAKTAADYDPERGLKWSLPKLFRFLRGMHGHSKVSKTMNDLAKVIIESLKSVQNMIIQDNHCFELYGYDILFDENLKPWLLEVNASPSLTASSQEDFELKYRVLNHMLDVLDIEKRLVGTEQQIGGFDILVKNNKPVEICKIGALHSHPFFGTSMNLRLGDYVEAIPMP
;
A
#
# COMPACT_ATOMS: atom_id res chain seq x y z
N MET A 1 46.07 -76.96 49.62
CA MET A 1 45.55 -77.90 48.61
C MET A 1 44.02 -77.80 48.59
N SER A 2 43.45 -77.67 47.38
CA SER A 2 42.11 -78.10 46.91
C SER A 2 40.86 -77.81 47.77
N SER A 3 39.98 -76.93 47.30
CA SER A 3 38.71 -77.21 46.56
C SER A 3 37.50 -77.54 47.47
N ALA A 4 36.46 -76.70 47.45
CA ALA A 4 35.13 -76.97 46.83
C ALA A 4 34.26 -77.93 47.67
N LYS A 5 32.97 -77.71 47.98
CA LYS A 5 31.82 -77.27 47.19
C LYS A 5 30.61 -77.06 48.14
N GLU A 6 29.75 -76.09 47.82
CA GLU A 6 28.25 -75.98 47.92
C GLU A 6 27.40 -77.11 48.57
N PRO A 7 26.13 -76.91 49.03
CA PRO A 7 25.05 -76.22 48.26
C PRO A 7 23.83 -75.54 48.96
N ARG A 8 23.10 -74.71 48.16
CA ARG A 8 21.62 -74.53 47.88
C ARG A 8 20.55 -74.57 49.01
N THR A 9 19.36 -73.94 48.98
CA THR A 9 18.52 -72.97 48.20
C THR A 9 17.23 -72.78 49.04
N THR A 10 16.47 -71.66 49.05
CA THR A 10 15.29 -71.30 48.21
C THR A 10 14.69 -70.00 48.79
N ALA A 11 14.51 -68.88 48.07
CA ALA A 11 13.56 -68.52 47.00
C ALA A 11 12.23 -67.88 47.49
N SER A 12 11.92 -66.67 47.00
CA SER A 12 10.58 -66.17 46.65
C SER A 12 10.71 -64.90 45.79
N ASN A 13 9.93 -64.86 44.70
CA ASN A 13 10.08 -64.04 43.49
C ASN A 13 9.44 -62.64 43.56
N ASN A 14 9.93 -61.72 42.73
CA ASN A 14 9.09 -60.83 41.90
C ASN A 14 9.81 -60.50 40.58
N LEU A 15 9.09 -60.70 39.47
CA LEU A 15 9.54 -60.55 38.08
C LEU A 15 9.33 -59.10 37.59
N THR A 16 10.38 -58.50 37.03
CA THR A 16 10.31 -57.27 36.23
C THR A 16 10.75 -57.61 34.80
N VAL A 17 9.86 -57.42 33.82
CA VAL A 17 10.17 -57.58 32.39
C VAL A 17 10.49 -56.20 31.81
N SER A 18 11.70 -56.05 31.28
CA SER A 18 12.18 -54.86 30.57
C SER A 18 11.76 -54.91 29.09
N LEU A 19 11.09 -53.86 28.62
CA LEU A 19 10.82 -53.62 27.19
C LEU A 19 11.78 -52.54 26.67
N SER A 20 12.52 -52.89 25.63
CA SER A 20 13.51 -52.07 24.93
C SER A 20 12.87 -50.84 24.26
N GLN A 21 13.47 -49.67 24.46
CA GLN A 21 13.10 -48.41 23.81
C GLN A 21 13.51 -48.42 22.33
N ASN A 22 12.54 -48.45 21.42
CA ASN A 22 12.72 -47.97 20.05
C ASN A 22 12.28 -46.49 20.00
N GLN A 23 13.24 -45.57 20.03
CA GLN A 23 12.98 -44.15 19.76
C GLN A 23 12.78 -43.95 18.25
N ALA A 24 11.54 -43.73 17.84
CA ALA A 24 11.23 -43.18 16.53
C ALA A 24 11.79 -41.76 16.44
N LYS A 25 12.79 -41.53 15.59
CA LYS A 25 13.24 -40.18 15.22
C LYS A 25 12.08 -39.50 14.48
N SER A 26 11.41 -38.56 15.15
CA SER A 26 10.51 -37.62 14.51
C SER A 26 11.26 -36.88 13.40
N ALA A 27 10.79 -37.03 12.15
CA ALA A 27 11.30 -36.26 11.03
C ALA A 27 11.00 -34.78 11.32
N LYS A 28 12.04 -33.97 11.54
CA LYS A 28 11.88 -32.51 11.66
C LYS A 28 11.24 -32.02 10.36
N GLU A 29 10.04 -31.46 10.46
CA GLU A 29 9.44 -30.71 9.35
C GLU A 29 10.48 -29.71 8.81
N PRO A 30 10.58 -29.55 7.48
CA PRO A 30 11.49 -28.57 6.91
C PRO A 30 11.12 -27.20 7.46
N ARG A 31 12.03 -26.59 8.23
CA ARG A 31 11.86 -25.23 8.73
C ARG A 31 11.65 -24.33 7.51
N LYS A 32 10.44 -23.77 7.36
CA LYS A 32 10.17 -22.74 6.35
C LYS A 32 11.25 -21.67 6.47
N LYS A 33 11.94 -21.39 5.37
CA LYS A 33 12.98 -20.35 5.33
C LYS A 33 12.31 -19.03 5.68
N LYS A 34 12.79 -18.35 6.72
CA LYS A 34 12.26 -17.04 7.11
C LYS A 34 12.59 -16.01 6.03
N ILE A 35 11.69 -15.06 5.84
CA ILE A 35 11.92 -13.86 5.03
C ILE A 35 12.69 -12.87 5.89
N LEU A 36 13.82 -12.40 5.38
CA LEU A 36 14.67 -11.48 6.10
C LEU A 36 14.39 -10.04 5.67
N PHE A 37 14.25 -9.14 6.65
CA PHE A 37 14.00 -7.73 6.38
C PHE A 37 14.99 -6.78 7.05
N LYS A 38 15.13 -5.59 6.46
CA LYS A 38 15.83 -4.44 7.02
C LYS A 38 14.85 -3.27 7.15
N CYS A 39 14.90 -2.60 8.28
CA CYS A 39 14.16 -1.36 8.53
C CYS A 39 14.90 -0.60 9.62
N ALA A 40 15.25 0.66 9.35
CA ALA A 40 15.91 1.54 10.34
C ALA A 40 14.89 2.36 11.15
N LEU A 41 13.60 2.26 10.82
CA LEU A 41 12.53 3.02 11.46
C LEU A 41 12.01 2.28 12.71
N THR A 42 11.43 3.05 13.62
CA THR A 42 10.80 2.57 14.86
C THR A 42 9.31 2.95 14.94
N ASN A 43 8.67 3.09 13.77
CA ASN A 43 7.26 3.44 13.64
C ASN A 43 6.41 2.23 13.20
N THR A 44 5.17 2.49 12.80
CA THR A 44 4.20 1.45 12.38
C THR A 44 4.71 0.51 11.28
N ILE A 45 5.66 0.93 10.45
CA ILE A 45 6.32 0.04 9.48
C ILE A 45 7.10 -1.06 10.20
N SER A 46 7.88 -0.69 11.20
CA SER A 46 8.66 -1.61 12.01
C SER A 46 7.76 -2.59 12.75
N ASP A 47 6.64 -2.11 13.28
CA ASP A 47 5.64 -2.94 13.97
C ASP A 47 5.03 -3.97 13.02
N VAL A 48 4.63 -3.58 11.81
CA VAL A 48 4.06 -4.49 10.80
C VAL A 48 5.08 -5.55 10.40
N LEU A 49 6.32 -5.16 10.11
CA LEU A 49 7.37 -6.09 9.68
C LEU A 49 7.75 -7.08 10.78
N THR A 50 7.78 -6.62 12.04
CA THR A 50 8.15 -7.44 13.19
C THR A 50 7.06 -8.44 13.57
N ASN A 51 5.79 -8.04 13.48
CA ASN A 51 4.65 -8.88 13.83
C ASN A 51 4.18 -9.80 12.69
N ARG A 52 4.75 -9.66 11.49
CA ARG A 52 4.38 -10.52 10.35
C ARG A 52 4.98 -11.93 10.49
N GLU A 53 4.11 -12.94 10.41
CA GLU A 53 4.51 -14.33 10.57
C GLU A 53 5.53 -14.76 9.50
N GLY A 54 6.61 -15.41 9.93
CA GLY A 54 7.65 -15.90 9.01
C GLY A 54 8.71 -14.87 8.63
N TRP A 55 8.62 -13.65 9.15
CA TRP A 55 9.59 -12.57 8.92
C TRP A 55 10.57 -12.44 10.09
N ALA A 56 11.79 -11.99 9.81
CA ALA A 56 12.78 -11.67 10.82
C ALA A 56 13.70 -10.54 10.38
N GLN A 57 14.06 -9.65 11.30
CA GLN A 57 15.02 -8.59 11.04
C GLN A 57 16.43 -9.18 10.87
N THR A 58 17.21 -8.66 9.93
CA THR A 58 18.62 -9.00 9.74
C THR A 58 19.47 -7.74 9.66
N GLN A 59 20.76 -7.87 9.96
CA GLN A 59 21.78 -6.84 9.67
C GLN A 59 22.65 -7.23 8.46
N GLY A 60 22.55 -8.48 8.00
CA GLY A 60 23.28 -8.98 6.84
C GLY A 60 22.78 -8.40 5.51
N ASP A 61 23.34 -8.93 4.43
CA ASP A 61 22.99 -8.58 3.06
C ASP A 61 22.08 -9.61 2.38
N ASP A 62 21.69 -10.67 3.09
CA ASP A 62 20.81 -11.76 2.63
C ASP A 62 19.31 -11.48 2.82
N TRP A 63 18.95 -10.20 2.97
CA TRP A 63 17.57 -9.73 3.10
C TRP A 63 16.78 -9.90 1.79
N GLN A 64 15.45 -9.96 1.91
CA GLN A 64 14.49 -9.95 0.79
C GLN A 64 13.74 -8.62 0.73
N PHE A 65 13.51 -7.99 1.88
CA PHE A 65 12.79 -6.72 1.96
C PHE A 65 13.59 -5.67 2.72
N PHE A 66 13.75 -4.48 2.16
CA PHE A 66 14.38 -3.37 2.85
C PHE A 66 13.54 -2.10 2.71
N TRP A 67 12.97 -1.68 3.84
CA TRP A 67 12.40 -0.34 3.94
C TRP A 67 13.51 0.70 4.06
N VAL A 68 13.87 1.33 2.94
CA VAL A 68 14.99 2.25 2.81
C VAL A 68 14.57 3.69 3.08
N THR A 69 15.51 4.52 3.54
CA THR A 69 15.30 5.97 3.69
C THR A 69 15.67 6.70 2.39
N ARG A 70 15.25 7.97 2.28
CA ARG A 70 15.67 8.86 1.18
C ARG A 70 17.17 9.06 1.11
N GLU A 71 17.82 9.12 2.27
CA GLU A 71 19.27 9.20 2.36
C GLU A 71 19.92 7.94 1.77
N TRP A 72 19.41 6.75 2.10
CA TRP A 72 19.92 5.51 1.52
C TRP A 72 19.74 5.48 0.00
N MET A 73 18.59 5.94 -0.52
CA MET A 73 18.36 6.02 -1.97
C MET A 73 19.38 6.93 -2.67
N ASN A 74 19.72 8.07 -2.07
CA ASN A 74 20.67 9.01 -2.67
C ASN A 74 22.12 8.53 -2.58
N ASN A 75 22.46 7.86 -1.48
CA ASN A 75 23.85 7.55 -1.17
C ASN A 75 24.25 6.14 -1.57
N CYS A 76 23.34 5.16 -1.55
CA CYS A 76 23.69 3.74 -1.62
C CYS A 76 23.12 3.03 -2.86
N TYR A 77 21.94 3.43 -3.34
CA TYR A 77 21.22 2.72 -4.41
C TYR A 77 22.09 2.45 -5.64
N ASP A 78 22.75 3.48 -6.21
CA ASP A 78 23.55 3.36 -7.44
C ASP A 78 24.81 2.46 -7.25
N ARG A 79 25.23 2.21 -6.00
CA ARG A 79 26.38 1.35 -5.69
C ARG A 79 25.96 -0.04 -5.21
N HIS A 80 24.69 -0.24 -4.92
CA HIS A 80 24.18 -1.48 -4.37
C HIS A 80 23.95 -2.51 -5.48
N LYS A 81 24.43 -3.74 -5.27
CA LYS A 81 24.22 -4.84 -6.20
C LYS A 81 23.08 -5.71 -5.70
N PHE A 82 21.90 -5.52 -6.28
CA PHE A 82 20.71 -6.28 -5.91
C PHE A 82 20.81 -7.74 -6.33
N SER A 83 20.32 -8.62 -5.44
CA SER A 83 20.00 -10.01 -5.76
C SER A 83 18.56 -10.12 -6.28
N GLU A 84 18.25 -11.16 -7.05
CA GLU A 84 16.94 -11.32 -7.72
C GLU A 84 15.71 -11.23 -6.81
N ASN A 85 15.84 -11.57 -5.51
CA ASN A 85 14.72 -11.58 -4.56
C ASN A 85 14.76 -10.38 -3.58
N GLN A 86 15.52 -9.34 -3.89
CA GLN A 86 15.62 -8.14 -3.06
C GLN A 86 14.66 -7.06 -3.53
N LEU A 87 13.97 -6.45 -2.57
CA LEU A 87 12.96 -5.44 -2.84
C LEU A 87 13.08 -4.26 -1.88
N ILE A 88 13.00 -3.04 -2.42
CA ILE A 88 13.07 -1.77 -1.68
C ILE A 88 11.87 -0.86 -1.95
N CYS A 89 11.55 -0.01 -0.99
CA CYS A 89 10.30 0.76 -0.96
C CYS A 89 10.33 2.13 -1.67
N HIS A 90 11.23 2.35 -2.62
CA HIS A 90 11.23 3.59 -3.42
C HIS A 90 11.72 3.37 -4.85
N PHE A 91 11.12 4.08 -5.81
CA PHE A 91 11.70 4.22 -7.14
C PHE A 91 12.72 5.37 -7.17
N ARG A 92 13.75 5.22 -8.01
CA ARG A 92 14.64 6.33 -8.36
C ARG A 92 13.87 7.31 -9.25
N ASN A 93 13.99 8.60 -8.95
CA ASN A 93 13.29 9.72 -9.61
C ASN A 93 11.77 9.76 -9.40
N ASP A 94 11.25 9.14 -8.35
CA ASP A 94 9.84 9.28 -7.95
C ASP A 94 9.40 10.74 -7.68
N PHE A 95 10.35 11.64 -7.40
CA PHE A 95 10.13 13.09 -7.31
C PHE A 95 9.52 13.71 -8.58
N GLU A 96 9.63 13.06 -9.74
CA GLU A 96 8.98 13.46 -10.99
C GLU A 96 7.44 13.47 -10.89
N LEU A 97 6.89 12.64 -9.99
CA LEU A 97 5.48 12.59 -9.65
C LEU A 97 5.16 13.38 -8.39
N THR A 98 6.06 13.38 -7.40
CA THR A 98 5.70 13.80 -6.04
C THR A 98 6.08 15.23 -5.70
N ARG A 99 7.00 15.84 -6.44
CA ARG A 99 7.21 17.28 -6.35
C ARG A 99 6.21 18.04 -7.23
N LYS A 100 5.54 19.03 -6.65
CA LYS A 100 4.48 19.81 -7.33
C LYS A 100 4.93 20.44 -8.65
N ASP A 101 6.13 21.02 -8.70
CA ASP A 101 6.69 21.64 -9.90
C ASP A 101 6.92 20.62 -11.03
N PHE A 102 7.49 19.46 -10.71
CA PHE A 102 7.68 18.37 -11.66
C PHE A 102 6.36 17.71 -12.08
N LEU A 103 5.44 17.47 -11.14
CA LEU A 103 4.11 16.94 -11.42
C LEU A 103 3.39 17.79 -12.48
N ILE A 104 3.36 19.11 -12.29
CA ILE A 104 2.72 20.05 -13.22
C ILE A 104 3.44 20.05 -14.58
N LYS A 105 4.78 20.05 -14.58
CA LYS A 105 5.59 20.01 -15.81
C LYS A 105 5.30 18.76 -16.63
N ASN A 106 5.31 17.59 -15.99
CA ASN A 106 5.08 16.29 -16.63
C ASN A 106 3.64 16.15 -17.10
N TYR A 107 2.67 16.58 -16.29
CA TYR A 107 1.27 16.66 -16.71
C TYR A 107 1.09 17.51 -17.97
N LYS A 108 1.66 18.74 -18.01
CA LYS A 108 1.56 19.61 -19.20
C LYS A 108 2.19 18.98 -20.44
N LYS A 109 3.33 18.29 -20.26
CA LYS A 109 4.02 17.56 -21.35
C LYS A 109 3.15 16.42 -21.88
N ALA A 110 2.60 15.59 -21.00
CA ALA A 110 1.72 14.48 -21.36
C ALA A 110 0.42 14.96 -22.02
N ARG A 111 -0.18 16.03 -21.48
CA ARG A 111 -1.35 16.70 -22.05
C ARG A 111 -1.12 17.12 -23.51
N LYS A 112 0.00 17.81 -23.78
CA LYS A 112 0.36 18.25 -25.13
C LYS A 112 0.64 17.07 -26.08
N ALA A 113 1.20 15.98 -25.57
CA ALA A 113 1.42 14.77 -26.37
C ALA A 113 0.09 14.12 -26.78
N LYS A 114 -0.86 13.98 -25.84
CA LYS A 114 -2.20 13.46 -26.12
C LYS A 114 -3.01 14.33 -27.08
N GLU A 115 -2.88 15.65 -26.96
CA GLU A 115 -3.56 16.60 -27.84
C GLU A 115 -3.12 16.41 -29.30
N LYS A 116 -1.82 16.19 -29.52
CA LYS A 116 -1.27 15.86 -30.85
C LYS A 116 -1.76 14.51 -31.38
N SER A 117 -2.10 13.58 -30.50
CA SER A 117 -2.67 12.28 -30.85
C SER A 117 -4.18 12.31 -31.09
N GLY A 118 -4.82 13.49 -31.04
CA GLY A 118 -6.25 13.66 -31.29
C GLY A 118 -7.16 13.28 -30.12
N VAL A 119 -6.61 13.11 -28.92
CA VAL A 119 -7.40 12.83 -27.72
C VAL A 119 -8.10 14.10 -27.24
N ASP A 120 -9.38 13.99 -26.87
CA ASP A 120 -10.10 15.10 -26.23
C ASP A 120 -9.54 15.34 -24.82
N ILE A 121 -8.64 16.33 -24.72
CA ILE A 121 -8.00 16.73 -23.49
C ILE A 121 -9.00 17.26 -22.45
N ALA A 122 -10.06 17.93 -22.88
CA ALA A 122 -11.03 18.52 -21.96
C ALA A 122 -11.82 17.43 -21.22
N ALA A 123 -12.08 16.32 -21.90
CA ALA A 123 -12.75 15.15 -21.34
C ALA A 123 -11.80 14.17 -20.62
N GLU A 124 -10.61 13.91 -21.18
CA GLU A 124 -9.74 12.81 -20.74
C GLU A 124 -8.52 13.23 -19.92
N PHE A 125 -8.12 14.50 -19.95
CA PHE A 125 -6.88 14.97 -19.34
C PHE A 125 -7.04 16.35 -18.70
N ASN A 126 -8.07 16.46 -17.86
CA ASN A 126 -8.47 17.67 -17.16
C ASN A 126 -8.73 17.39 -15.67
N PHE A 127 -7.69 16.92 -14.97
CA PHE A 127 -7.78 16.47 -13.59
C PHE A 127 -6.81 17.17 -12.63
N ILE A 128 -5.90 18.00 -13.13
CA ILE A 128 -5.09 18.90 -12.30
C ILE A 128 -5.61 20.33 -12.47
N PRO A 129 -5.89 21.08 -11.38
CA PRO A 129 -6.28 22.48 -11.45
C PRO A 129 -5.27 23.34 -12.22
N SER A 130 -5.70 24.47 -12.76
CA SER A 130 -4.82 25.44 -13.42
C SER A 130 -3.68 25.86 -12.48
N SER A 131 -2.46 25.43 -12.81
CA SER A 131 -1.29 25.55 -11.94
C SER A 131 -0.13 26.24 -12.65
N TYR A 132 0.57 27.10 -11.91
CA TYR A 132 1.67 27.94 -12.38
C TYR A 132 2.89 27.73 -11.49
N VAL A 133 4.04 27.47 -12.09
CA VAL A 133 5.33 27.44 -11.37
C VAL A 133 5.84 28.87 -11.30
N LEU A 134 5.97 29.39 -10.10
CA LEU A 134 6.46 30.76 -9.89
C LEU A 134 8.00 30.78 -10.03
N PRO A 135 8.60 31.85 -10.60
CA PRO A 135 10.04 32.02 -10.63
C PRO A 135 10.63 32.08 -9.20
N VAL A 136 11.82 31.49 -9.03
CA VAL A 136 12.56 31.58 -7.76
C VAL A 136 12.88 33.05 -7.48
N GLY A 137 12.41 33.58 -6.35
CA GLY A 137 12.64 34.98 -5.95
C GLY A 137 11.43 35.93 -6.13
N LEU A 138 10.30 35.46 -6.67
CA LEU A 138 9.08 36.25 -6.75
C LEU A 138 8.32 36.22 -5.41
N ASN A 139 8.64 37.15 -4.50
CA ASN A 139 7.88 37.36 -3.27
C ASN A 139 6.55 38.07 -3.58
N LEU A 140 5.58 37.34 -4.11
CA LEU A 140 4.20 37.82 -4.16
C LEU A 140 3.62 37.72 -2.74
N TYR A 141 3.62 38.84 -2.02
CA TYR A 141 2.82 39.01 -0.81
C TYR A 141 1.33 39.05 -1.25
N CYS A 142 0.76 37.87 -1.48
CA CYS A 142 -0.59 37.73 -2.02
C CYS A 142 -1.62 37.72 -0.87
N PRO A 143 -2.57 38.66 -0.81
CA PRO A 143 -3.64 38.68 0.20
C PRO A 143 -4.47 37.39 0.25
N PHE A 144 -4.42 36.57 -0.81
CA PHE A 144 -5.05 35.25 -0.88
C PHE A 144 -4.53 34.26 0.18
N VAL A 145 -3.25 34.37 0.59
CA VAL A 145 -2.62 33.42 1.53
C VAL A 145 -3.24 33.52 2.93
N LYS A 146 -3.74 34.70 3.35
CA LYS A 146 -4.44 34.87 4.63
C LYS A 146 -5.82 34.19 4.66
N LYS A 147 -6.47 33.99 3.51
CA LYS A 147 -7.76 33.28 3.38
C LYS A 147 -7.58 31.76 3.26
N ALA A 148 -6.37 31.28 2.94
CA ALA A 148 -6.10 29.85 2.75
C ALA A 148 -6.26 29.03 4.04
N ILE A 149 -6.09 29.63 5.22
CA ILE A 149 -6.23 28.94 6.51
C ILE A 149 -7.65 28.33 6.68
N VAL A 150 -8.68 28.92 6.07
CA VAL A 150 -10.08 28.44 6.10
C VAL A 150 -10.34 27.30 5.09
N HIS A 151 -9.48 27.15 4.07
CA HIS A 151 -9.68 26.21 2.95
C HIS A 151 -8.69 25.05 2.92
N LEU A 152 -7.73 25.01 3.87
CA LEU A 152 -6.77 23.92 3.98
C LEU A 152 -7.37 22.80 4.83
N THR A 153 -7.62 21.66 4.20
CA THR A 153 -8.16 20.45 4.85
C THR A 153 -7.13 19.66 5.64
N ASN A 154 -5.89 20.16 5.75
CA ASN A 154 -4.84 19.53 6.52
C ASN A 154 -5.30 19.40 7.97
N VAL A 155 -5.32 18.17 8.50
CA VAL A 155 -5.76 17.89 9.88
C VAL A 155 -4.99 18.72 10.90
N ALA A 156 -3.70 18.99 10.65
CA ALA A 156 -2.88 19.86 11.50
C ALA A 156 -3.38 21.31 11.55
N ILE A 157 -3.95 21.82 10.45
CA ILE A 157 -4.49 23.18 10.37
C ILE A 157 -5.92 23.20 10.92
N ALA A 158 -6.74 22.21 10.59
CA ALA A 158 -8.13 22.10 11.07
C ALA A 158 -8.24 21.97 12.59
N LYS A 159 -7.27 21.31 13.26
CA LYS A 159 -7.21 21.24 14.73
C LYS A 159 -6.93 22.58 15.42
N THR A 160 -6.42 23.56 14.68
CA THR A 160 -6.13 24.92 15.20
C THR A 160 -7.28 25.90 14.99
N ALA A 161 -8.37 25.47 14.34
CA ALA A 161 -9.55 26.30 14.10
C ALA A 161 -10.34 26.55 15.40
N ALA A 162 -10.91 27.75 15.53
CA ALA A 162 -11.61 28.18 16.75
C ALA A 162 -12.91 27.41 17.05
N ASP A 163 -13.48 26.78 16.02
CA ASP A 163 -14.71 25.97 16.05
C ASP A 163 -14.45 24.46 16.01
N TYR A 164 -13.20 24.03 16.28
CA TYR A 164 -12.84 22.62 16.30
C TYR A 164 -13.59 21.87 17.43
N ASP A 165 -14.43 20.92 17.02
CA ASP A 165 -15.10 19.98 17.91
C ASP A 165 -14.43 18.60 17.81
N PRO A 166 -13.76 18.12 18.86
CA PRO A 166 -13.13 16.80 18.89
C PRO A 166 -14.13 15.65 18.66
N GLU A 167 -15.39 15.81 19.03
CA GLU A 167 -16.41 14.75 18.95
C GLU A 167 -16.97 14.57 17.54
N ARG A 168 -16.95 15.61 16.71
CA ARG A 168 -17.46 15.54 15.31
C ARG A 168 -16.59 14.71 14.38
N GLY A 169 -15.32 14.47 14.73
CA GLY A 169 -14.38 13.68 13.96
C GLY A 169 -14.04 14.27 12.59
N LEU A 170 -12.80 14.73 12.40
CA LEU A 170 -12.35 15.34 11.14
C LEU A 170 -12.01 14.32 10.02
N LYS A 171 -12.16 13.02 10.28
CA LYS A 171 -11.72 11.96 9.37
C LYS A 171 -12.84 10.94 9.15
N TRP A 172 -13.14 10.66 7.89
CA TRP A 172 -13.98 9.53 7.50
C TRP A 172 -13.16 8.51 6.73
N SER A 173 -13.44 7.22 6.94
CA SER A 173 -12.92 6.19 6.06
C SER A 173 -13.52 6.32 4.66
N LEU A 174 -12.80 5.87 3.63
CA LEU A 174 -13.30 5.89 2.25
C LEU A 174 -14.64 5.15 2.09
N PRO A 175 -14.85 3.95 2.66
CA PRO A 175 -16.16 3.28 2.63
C PRO A 175 -17.29 4.14 3.22
N LYS A 176 -17.04 4.81 4.35
CA LYS A 176 -18.02 5.71 5.00
C LYS A 176 -18.35 6.90 4.10
N LEU A 177 -17.33 7.55 3.53
CA LEU A 177 -17.49 8.67 2.61
C LEU A 177 -18.30 8.28 1.38
N PHE A 178 -17.93 7.20 0.70
CA PHE A 178 -18.61 6.78 -0.53
C PHE A 178 -20.02 6.26 -0.26
N ARG A 179 -20.28 5.64 0.91
CA ARG A 179 -21.65 5.33 1.34
C ARG A 179 -22.49 6.59 1.51
N PHE A 180 -21.94 7.63 2.16
CA PHE A 180 -22.62 8.91 2.33
C PHE A 180 -22.92 9.58 0.97
N LEU A 181 -21.92 9.65 0.08
CA LEU A 181 -22.09 10.23 -1.25
C LEU A 181 -23.14 9.47 -2.08
N ARG A 182 -23.20 8.13 -1.98
CA ARG A 182 -24.24 7.32 -2.66
C ARG A 182 -25.63 7.68 -2.16
N GLY A 183 -25.80 7.89 -0.85
CA GLY A 183 -27.05 8.34 -0.26
C GLY A 183 -27.48 9.74 -0.73
N MET A 184 -26.54 10.66 -0.87
CA MET A 184 -26.81 12.05 -1.24
C MET A 184 -27.00 12.28 -2.75
N HIS A 185 -26.26 11.56 -3.59
CA HIS A 185 -26.14 11.84 -5.03
C HIS A 185 -26.54 10.68 -5.94
N GLY A 186 -26.89 9.53 -5.37
CA GLY A 186 -27.29 8.33 -6.10
C GLY A 186 -26.11 7.51 -6.65
N HIS A 187 -26.38 6.23 -6.92
CA HIS A 187 -25.36 5.25 -7.31
C HIS A 187 -24.68 5.54 -8.65
N SER A 188 -25.42 6.07 -9.63
CA SER A 188 -24.89 6.32 -10.98
C SER A 188 -23.81 7.42 -10.96
N LYS A 189 -24.10 8.57 -10.33
CA LYS A 189 -23.16 9.69 -10.24
C LYS A 189 -21.88 9.28 -9.49
N VAL A 190 -22.02 8.59 -8.36
CA VAL A 190 -20.86 8.12 -7.58
C VAL A 190 -20.06 7.05 -8.33
N SER A 191 -20.71 6.15 -9.08
CA SER A 191 -19.99 5.18 -9.91
C SER A 191 -19.14 5.88 -10.99
N LYS A 192 -19.67 6.95 -11.60
CA LYS A 192 -18.90 7.79 -12.53
C LYS A 192 -17.71 8.45 -11.83
N THR A 193 -17.93 9.07 -10.67
CA THR A 193 -16.86 9.68 -9.86
C THR A 193 -15.74 8.69 -9.52
N MET A 194 -16.07 7.44 -9.18
CA MET A 194 -15.09 6.38 -8.92
C MET A 194 -14.28 6.02 -10.17
N ASN A 195 -14.93 5.93 -11.34
CA ASN A 195 -14.24 5.72 -12.61
C ASN A 195 -13.30 6.90 -12.95
N ASP A 196 -13.76 8.13 -12.74
CA ASP A 196 -12.96 9.32 -12.99
C ASP A 196 -11.75 9.37 -12.04
N LEU A 197 -11.92 9.00 -10.77
CA LEU A 197 -10.85 8.88 -9.79
C LEU A 197 -9.78 7.85 -10.21
N ALA A 198 -10.21 6.66 -10.67
CA ALA A 198 -9.29 5.66 -11.19
C ALA A 198 -8.49 6.19 -12.40
N LYS A 199 -9.15 6.94 -13.30
CA LYS A 199 -8.47 7.59 -14.43
C LYS A 199 -7.45 8.62 -13.97
N VAL A 200 -7.77 9.45 -12.97
CA VAL A 200 -6.81 10.42 -12.39
C VAL A 200 -5.52 9.71 -11.97
N ILE A 201 -5.63 8.61 -11.22
CA ILE A 201 -4.47 7.85 -10.70
C ILE A 201 -3.66 7.21 -11.84
N ILE A 202 -4.34 6.60 -12.82
CA ILE A 202 -3.66 5.94 -13.95
C ILE A 202 -2.94 6.97 -14.82
N GLU A 203 -3.61 8.09 -15.13
CA GLU A 203 -3.08 9.10 -16.03
C GLU A 203 -1.97 9.94 -15.40
N SER A 204 -2.01 10.18 -14.09
CA SER A 204 -0.87 10.78 -13.37
C SER A 204 0.36 9.88 -13.43
N LEU A 205 0.22 8.58 -13.18
CA LEU A 205 1.33 7.62 -13.26
C LEU A 205 1.88 7.48 -14.69
N LYS A 206 1.01 7.36 -15.70
CA LYS A 206 1.42 7.31 -17.11
C LYS A 206 2.20 8.55 -17.54
N SER A 207 1.85 9.73 -17.00
CA SER A 207 2.52 10.99 -17.36
C SER A 207 4.00 11.03 -16.98
N VAL A 208 4.41 10.21 -16.00
CA VAL A 208 5.78 10.14 -15.47
C VAL A 208 6.47 8.81 -15.78
N GLN A 209 5.79 7.85 -16.42
CA GLN A 209 6.28 6.48 -16.64
C GLN A 209 7.69 6.44 -17.27
N ASN A 210 7.98 7.34 -18.21
CA ASN A 210 9.28 7.39 -18.90
C ASN A 210 10.34 8.22 -18.16
N MET A 211 9.99 8.87 -17.06
CA MET A 211 10.89 9.71 -16.24
C MET A 211 11.37 8.95 -14.98
N ILE A 212 10.51 8.10 -14.43
CA ILE A 212 10.82 7.23 -13.29
C ILE A 212 11.60 6.00 -13.77
N ILE A 213 12.70 5.69 -13.09
CA ILE A 213 13.52 4.52 -13.42
C ILE A 213 12.75 3.25 -13.03
N GLN A 214 12.44 2.43 -14.03
CA GLN A 214 11.73 1.16 -13.85
C GLN A 214 12.71 0.08 -13.43
N ASP A 215 12.82 -0.18 -12.13
CA ASP A 215 13.63 -1.24 -11.56
C ASP A 215 12.72 -2.27 -10.87
N ASN A 216 12.92 -3.55 -11.18
CA ASN A 216 12.12 -4.65 -10.64
C ASN A 216 12.39 -4.89 -9.14
N HIS A 217 13.48 -4.32 -8.59
CA HIS A 217 13.78 -4.36 -7.16
C HIS A 217 13.08 -3.23 -6.39
N CYS A 218 12.26 -2.41 -7.05
CA CYS A 218 11.62 -1.25 -6.43
C CYS A 218 10.09 -1.37 -6.45
N PHE A 219 9.47 -0.91 -5.38
CA PHE A 219 8.04 -0.61 -5.32
C PHE A 219 7.84 0.74 -4.62
N GLU A 220 6.62 1.27 -4.65
CA GLU A 220 6.31 2.53 -4.00
C GLU A 220 4.88 2.54 -3.46
N LEU A 221 4.70 3.17 -2.28
CA LEU A 221 3.39 3.42 -1.69
C LEU A 221 3.11 4.92 -1.72
N TYR A 222 2.34 5.35 -2.73
CA TYR A 222 1.95 6.75 -2.87
C TYR A 222 0.69 7.09 -2.06
N GLY A 223 0.68 8.27 -1.44
CA GLY A 223 -0.51 8.94 -0.93
C GLY A 223 -1.03 9.95 -1.95
N TYR A 224 -2.28 9.81 -2.40
CA TYR A 224 -2.91 10.73 -3.35
C TYR A 224 -3.85 11.70 -2.63
N ASP A 225 -3.61 12.99 -2.81
CA ASP A 225 -4.46 14.04 -2.26
C ASP A 225 -5.44 14.51 -3.35
N ILE A 226 -6.70 14.12 -3.17
CA ILE A 226 -7.79 14.36 -4.13
C ILE A 226 -8.84 15.27 -3.52
N LEU A 227 -9.25 16.29 -4.27
CA LEU A 227 -10.36 17.16 -3.94
C LEU A 227 -11.55 16.87 -4.86
N PHE A 228 -12.75 16.72 -4.30
CA PHE A 228 -13.98 16.64 -5.08
C PHE A 228 -14.66 18.02 -5.14
N ASP A 229 -15.09 18.44 -6.33
CA ASP A 229 -15.92 19.64 -6.49
C ASP A 229 -17.42 19.36 -6.28
N GLU A 230 -18.27 20.39 -6.43
CA GLU A 230 -19.73 20.28 -6.29
C GLU A 230 -20.39 19.30 -7.27
N ASN A 231 -19.69 18.97 -8.37
CA ASN A 231 -20.13 17.99 -9.35
C ASN A 231 -19.59 16.57 -9.07
N LEU A 232 -18.87 16.39 -7.97
CA LEU A 232 -18.12 15.18 -7.61
C LEU A 232 -17.04 14.83 -8.64
N LYS A 233 -16.46 15.83 -9.31
CA LYS A 233 -15.28 15.61 -10.15
C LYS A 233 -14.03 15.57 -9.27
N PRO A 234 -13.18 14.54 -9.38
CA PRO A 234 -11.92 14.48 -8.66
C PRO A 234 -10.85 15.38 -9.29
N TRP A 235 -10.16 16.13 -8.45
CA TRP A 235 -9.03 16.98 -8.78
C TRP A 235 -7.80 16.55 -7.99
N LEU A 236 -6.70 16.25 -8.69
CA LEU A 236 -5.43 15.91 -8.08
C LEU A 236 -4.73 17.17 -7.57
N LEU A 237 -4.44 17.21 -6.27
CA LEU A 237 -3.70 18.30 -5.63
C LEU A 237 -2.21 17.99 -5.51
N GLU A 238 -1.88 16.81 -4.98
CA GLU A 238 -0.51 16.33 -4.82
C GLU A 238 -0.44 14.81 -4.73
N VAL A 239 0.76 14.28 -4.96
CA VAL A 239 1.10 12.88 -4.74
C VAL A 239 2.29 12.84 -3.78
N ASN A 240 2.17 12.10 -2.71
CA ASN A 240 3.18 11.99 -1.66
C ASN A 240 3.83 10.60 -1.72
N ALA A 241 5.16 10.52 -1.87
CA ALA A 241 5.90 9.25 -1.88
C ALA A 241 6.31 8.78 -0.48
N SER A 242 5.90 9.50 0.55
CA SER A 242 6.07 9.11 1.94
C SER A 242 4.89 9.67 2.73
N PRO A 243 3.68 9.10 2.57
CA PRO A 243 2.56 9.48 3.42
C PRO A 243 2.96 9.32 4.89
N SER A 244 2.41 10.13 5.79
CA SER A 244 2.76 10.03 7.21
C SER A 244 2.34 8.66 7.75
N LEU A 245 3.32 7.82 8.08
CA LEU A 245 3.12 6.47 8.64
C LEU A 245 3.39 6.41 10.15
N THR A 246 3.61 7.56 10.79
CA THR A 246 3.65 7.67 12.26
C THR A 246 2.23 7.90 12.77
N ALA A 247 1.70 6.97 13.57
CA ALA A 247 0.35 7.07 14.09
C ALA A 247 0.20 8.20 15.12
N SER A 248 -0.93 8.91 15.05
CA SER A 248 -1.29 9.99 15.99
C SER A 248 -2.48 9.65 16.90
N SER A 249 -3.19 8.57 16.59
CA SER A 249 -4.28 7.99 17.39
C SER A 249 -4.33 6.48 17.13
N GLN A 250 -5.08 5.74 17.95
CA GLN A 250 -5.28 4.30 17.78
C GLN A 250 -5.93 3.97 16.42
N GLU A 251 -6.96 4.71 16.03
CA GLU A 251 -7.61 4.55 14.72
C GLU A 251 -6.65 4.81 13.55
N ASP A 252 -5.76 5.79 13.69
CA ASP A 252 -4.73 6.13 12.71
C ASP A 252 -3.66 5.03 12.63
N PHE A 253 -3.30 4.44 13.76
CA PHE A 253 -2.42 3.27 13.84
C PHE A 253 -3.05 2.06 13.13
N GLU A 254 -4.28 1.70 13.46
CA GLU A 254 -4.99 0.56 12.85
C GLU A 254 -5.12 0.71 11.34
N LEU A 255 -5.46 1.91 10.87
CA LEU A 255 -5.53 2.21 9.44
C LEU A 255 -4.16 2.00 8.77
N LYS A 256 -3.09 2.57 9.34
CA LYS A 256 -1.73 2.50 8.79
C LYS A 256 -1.19 1.08 8.80
N TYR A 257 -1.37 0.38 9.92
CA TYR A 257 -0.98 -1.01 10.10
C TYR A 257 -1.65 -1.89 9.03
N ARG A 258 -2.97 -1.73 8.83
CA ARG A 258 -3.71 -2.47 7.82
C ARG A 258 -3.26 -2.15 6.39
N VAL A 259 -3.04 -0.89 6.05
CA VAL A 259 -2.55 -0.48 4.71
C VAL A 259 -1.19 -1.10 4.43
N LEU A 260 -0.27 -1.04 5.40
CA LEU A 260 1.06 -1.62 5.27
C LEU A 260 1.03 -3.14 5.18
N ASN A 261 0.22 -3.81 6.00
CA ASN A 261 0.10 -5.27 5.97
C ASN A 261 -0.46 -5.76 4.62
N HIS A 262 -1.53 -5.13 4.12
CA HIS A 262 -2.09 -5.46 2.81
C HIS A 262 -1.15 -5.09 1.65
N MET A 263 -0.33 -4.05 1.81
CA MET A 263 0.70 -3.72 0.82
C MET A 263 1.73 -4.87 0.73
N LEU A 264 2.18 -5.42 1.85
CA LEU A 264 3.07 -6.59 1.85
C LEU A 264 2.40 -7.83 1.22
N ASP A 265 1.09 -8.00 1.40
CA ASP A 265 0.33 -9.06 0.72
C ASP A 265 0.32 -8.87 -0.81
N VAL A 266 0.23 -7.62 -1.30
CA VAL A 266 0.31 -7.30 -2.74
C VAL A 266 1.70 -7.58 -3.30
N LEU A 267 2.76 -7.27 -2.55
CA LEU A 267 4.15 -7.53 -2.99
C LEU A 267 4.49 -9.01 -3.06
N ASP A 268 3.74 -9.84 -2.34
CA ASP A 268 3.78 -11.30 -2.39
C ASP A 268 5.20 -11.91 -2.25
N ILE A 269 6.00 -11.36 -1.33
CA ILE A 269 7.35 -11.87 -1.04
C ILE A 269 7.28 -13.30 -0.49
N GLU A 270 6.14 -13.68 0.09
CA GLU A 270 5.82 -15.02 0.59
C GLU A 270 5.36 -16.00 -0.49
N LYS A 271 5.12 -15.52 -1.72
CA LYS A 271 4.69 -16.33 -2.89
C LYS A 271 3.40 -17.11 -2.64
N ARG A 272 2.39 -16.43 -2.10
CA ARG A 272 1.06 -16.94 -1.80
C ARG A 272 0.06 -16.70 -2.93
N LEU A 273 0.29 -15.73 -3.81
CA LEU A 273 -0.63 -15.38 -4.88
C LEU A 273 -0.50 -16.31 -6.09
N VAL A 274 -1.60 -16.48 -6.82
CA VAL A 274 -1.66 -17.29 -8.06
C VAL A 274 -1.61 -16.43 -9.33
N GLY A 275 -1.75 -15.11 -9.20
CA GLY A 275 -1.64 -14.14 -10.30
C GLY A 275 -2.95 -13.87 -11.04
N THR A 276 -4.09 -14.43 -10.59
CA THR A 276 -5.43 -14.18 -11.16
C THR A 276 -6.27 -13.22 -10.32
N GLU A 277 -5.77 -12.83 -9.16
CA GLU A 277 -6.42 -11.91 -8.24
C GLU A 277 -6.65 -10.57 -8.94
N GLN A 278 -7.82 -9.98 -8.71
CA GLN A 278 -8.12 -8.59 -9.09
C GLN A 278 -8.09 -7.66 -7.87
N GLN A 279 -7.88 -8.24 -6.69
CA GLN A 279 -8.02 -7.61 -5.40
C GLN A 279 -7.23 -8.39 -4.36
N ILE A 280 -6.42 -7.68 -3.58
CA ILE A 280 -5.52 -8.29 -2.58
C ILE A 280 -5.57 -7.41 -1.33
N GLY A 281 -6.02 -7.99 -0.20
CA GLY A 281 -6.23 -7.23 1.01
C GLY A 281 -7.23 -6.09 0.78
N GLY A 282 -6.80 -4.84 1.00
CA GLY A 282 -7.61 -3.64 0.71
C GLY A 282 -7.26 -2.91 -0.58
N PHE A 283 -6.44 -3.51 -1.45
CA PHE A 283 -6.00 -2.92 -2.70
C PHE A 283 -6.75 -3.52 -3.90
N ASP A 284 -7.18 -2.64 -4.80
CA ASP A 284 -7.79 -3.01 -6.07
C ASP A 284 -6.76 -2.86 -7.20
N ILE A 285 -6.65 -3.87 -8.06
CA ILE A 285 -5.76 -3.78 -9.23
C ILE A 285 -6.42 -2.89 -10.28
N LEU A 286 -5.83 -1.73 -10.53
CA LEU A 286 -6.29 -0.79 -11.56
C LEU A 286 -5.71 -1.04 -12.93
N VAL A 287 -4.46 -1.49 -13.00
CA VAL A 287 -3.73 -1.73 -14.26
C VAL A 287 -2.98 -3.06 -14.16
N LYS A 288 -3.12 -3.89 -15.20
CA LYS A 288 -2.40 -5.15 -15.34
C LYS A 288 -1.86 -5.24 -16.77
N ASN A 289 -0.57 -5.55 -16.92
CA ASN A 289 0.09 -5.64 -18.24
C ASN A 289 -0.16 -4.41 -19.13
N ASN A 290 0.01 -3.21 -18.55
CA ASN A 290 -0.24 -1.91 -19.20
C ASN A 290 -1.69 -1.67 -19.69
N LYS A 291 -2.67 -2.47 -19.24
CA LYS A 291 -4.08 -2.30 -19.56
C LYS A 291 -4.91 -2.02 -18.31
N PRO A 292 -5.88 -1.09 -18.35
CA PRO A 292 -6.86 -0.92 -17.29
C PRO A 292 -7.61 -2.22 -17.00
N VAL A 293 -7.91 -2.48 -15.73
CA VAL A 293 -8.76 -3.60 -15.30
C VAL A 293 -10.18 -3.08 -15.08
N GLU A 294 -11.13 -3.67 -15.80
CA GLU A 294 -12.55 -3.33 -15.72
C GLU A 294 -13.35 -4.49 -15.13
N ILE A 295 -14.43 -4.17 -14.41
CA ILE A 295 -15.42 -5.11 -13.90
C ILE A 295 -16.70 -4.96 -14.72
N CYS A 296 -17.26 -6.07 -15.19
CA CYS A 296 -18.60 -6.12 -15.74
C CYS A 296 -19.64 -6.05 -14.61
N LYS A 297 -20.56 -5.07 -14.65
CA LYS A 297 -21.76 -5.12 -13.82
C LYS A 297 -22.83 -5.94 -14.54
N ILE A 298 -23.24 -7.07 -13.95
CA ILE A 298 -24.46 -7.75 -14.38
C ILE A 298 -25.62 -6.85 -13.90
N GLY A 299 -26.36 -6.27 -14.84
CA GLY A 299 -27.58 -5.53 -14.53
C GLY A 299 -28.59 -6.49 -13.89
N ALA A 300 -29.19 -6.06 -12.77
CA ALA A 300 -30.34 -6.73 -12.20
C ALA A 300 -31.40 -6.98 -13.28
N LEU A 301 -32.04 -8.15 -13.22
CA LEU A 301 -33.08 -8.60 -14.14
C LEU A 301 -33.99 -7.44 -14.60
N HIS A 302 -33.94 -7.14 -15.89
CA HIS A 302 -35.06 -7.08 -16.83
C HIS A 302 -34.69 -6.18 -18.02
N SER A 303 -34.73 -6.81 -19.20
CA SER A 303 -34.76 -6.19 -20.54
C SER A 303 -33.73 -5.09 -20.83
N HIS A 304 -32.46 -5.46 -21.02
CA HIS A 304 -31.58 -5.04 -22.13
C HIS A 304 -30.15 -5.60 -21.90
N PRO A 305 -29.45 -6.13 -22.93
CA PRO A 305 -28.06 -6.55 -22.81
C PRO A 305 -27.15 -5.31 -22.96
N PHE A 306 -27.13 -4.43 -21.96
CA PHE A 306 -26.11 -3.38 -21.88
C PHE A 306 -25.18 -3.71 -20.71
N PHE A 307 -24.15 -4.50 -21.00
CA PHE A 307 -23.01 -4.64 -20.10
C PHE A 307 -22.33 -3.28 -19.97
N GLY A 308 -22.53 -2.59 -18.85
CA GLY A 308 -21.71 -1.44 -18.48
C GLY A 308 -20.42 -1.94 -17.84
N THR A 309 -19.27 -1.58 -18.39
CA THR A 309 -17.98 -1.80 -17.74
C THR A 309 -17.63 -0.61 -16.85
N SER A 310 -17.02 -0.88 -15.70
CA SER A 310 -16.48 0.15 -14.80
C SER A 310 -15.08 -0.25 -14.35
N MET A 311 -14.22 0.72 -14.07
CA MET A 311 -12.88 0.48 -13.53
C MET A 311 -12.97 -0.33 -12.24
N ASN A 312 -11.98 -1.21 -12.01
CA ASN A 312 -11.87 -2.00 -10.78
C ASN A 312 -11.40 -1.13 -9.60
N LEU A 313 -12.27 -0.25 -9.11
CA LEU A 313 -12.03 0.58 -7.93
C LEU A 313 -13.19 0.42 -6.95
N ARG A 314 -12.90 -0.18 -5.79
CA ARG A 314 -13.85 -0.51 -4.72
C ARG A 314 -13.47 0.11 -3.38
N LEU A 315 -12.22 0.58 -3.22
CA LEU A 315 -11.73 1.35 -2.06
C LEU A 315 -11.94 0.64 -0.71
N GLY A 316 -11.76 -0.67 -0.69
CA GLY A 316 -11.84 -1.45 0.54
C GLY A 316 -13.25 -1.62 1.13
N ASP A 317 -14.32 -1.43 0.34
CA ASP A 317 -15.73 -1.68 0.74
C ASP A 317 -15.99 -3.13 1.25
N TYR A 318 -15.01 -4.03 1.15
CA TYR A 318 -15.09 -5.47 1.35
C TYR A 318 -14.08 -6.00 2.38
N VAL A 319 -13.36 -5.11 3.07
CA VAL A 319 -12.22 -5.49 3.93
C VAL A 319 -12.69 -5.73 5.36
N GLU A 320 -12.50 -6.96 5.85
CA GLU A 320 -12.72 -7.30 7.26
C GLU A 320 -11.70 -6.61 8.19
N ALA A 321 -12.06 -6.49 9.46
CA ALA A 321 -11.13 -5.96 10.47
C ALA A 321 -9.97 -6.95 10.67
N ILE A 322 -8.74 -6.45 10.63
CA ILE A 322 -7.56 -7.25 10.96
C ILE A 322 -7.44 -7.32 12.48
N PRO A 323 -7.29 -8.52 13.08
CA PRO A 323 -6.94 -8.65 14.50
C PRO A 323 -5.61 -7.95 14.75
N MET A 324 -5.60 -6.98 15.65
CA MET A 324 -4.37 -6.26 16.02
C MET A 324 -3.54 -7.11 16.99
N PRO A 325 -2.20 -7.11 16.85
CA PRO A 325 -1.31 -7.83 17.76
C PRO A 325 -1.34 -7.27 19.20
#